data_AF-A0A229UYK3-F1
#
_entry.id   AF-A0A229UYK3-F1
#
_cell.length_a   1.000
_cell.length_b   1.000
_cell.length_c   1.000
_cell.angle_alpha   90.00
_cell.angle_beta   90.00
_cell.angle_gamma   90.00
#
_symmetry.space_group_name_H-M   'P 1'
#
loop_
_entity.id
_entity.type
_entity.pdbx_description
1 polymer ?
#
loop_
_entity_poly.entity_id
_entity_poly.type
_entity_poly.pdbx_seq_one_letter_code
_entity_poly.pdbx_strand_id
1 'polypeptide(L)'
;MKKRYSIATYVILGLALIGVASKALSLIIPILVFGVIFLLYKFPPSTWKKSGFSGRGSSSHSRTQGKRTRNATFRVINGNKGSSDEPPKYH
;
A
#
# COMPACT_ATOMS: atom_id res chain seq x y z
N MET A 1 20.03 25.69 -54.92
CA MET A 1 18.68 25.97 -55.45
C MET A 1 17.66 25.74 -54.33
N LYS A 2 16.97 26.77 -53.84
CA LYS A 2 15.97 26.63 -52.77
C LYS A 2 14.67 26.08 -53.38
N LYS A 3 14.31 24.82 -53.08
CA LYS A 3 13.03 24.24 -53.51
C LYS A 3 11.91 24.91 -52.71
N ARG A 4 10.97 25.56 -53.41
CA ARG A 4 9.77 26.15 -52.80
C ARG A 4 8.66 25.11 -52.86
N TYR A 5 8.14 24.71 -51.70
CA TYR A 5 7.02 23.78 -51.64
C TYR A 5 5.71 24.49 -52.00
N SER A 6 4.85 23.80 -52.74
CA SER A 6 3.53 24.31 -53.12
C SER A 6 2.60 24.37 -51.91
N ILE A 7 1.62 25.28 -51.94
CA ILE A 7 0.58 25.41 -50.90
C ILE A 7 -0.12 24.07 -50.67
N ALA A 8 -0.39 23.32 -51.76
CA ALA A 8 -0.99 21.99 -51.67
C ALA A 8 -0.17 21.02 -50.81
N THR A 9 1.16 21.08 -50.88
CA THR A 9 2.06 20.25 -50.06
C THR A 9 1.87 20.51 -48.57
N TYR A 10 1.72 21.77 -48.17
CA TYR A 10 1.49 22.12 -46.75
C TYR A 10 0.11 21.70 -46.28
N VAL A 11 -0.92 21.81 -47.14
CA VAL A 11 -2.28 21.35 -46.84
C VAL A 11 -2.31 19.83 -46.64
N ILE A 12 -1.70 19.07 -47.55
CA ILE A 12 -1.60 17.61 -47.46
C ILE A 12 -0.82 17.19 -46.20
N LEU A 13 0.31 17.85 -45.91
CA LEU A 13 1.11 17.55 -44.73
C LEU A 13 0.34 17.85 -43.44
N GLY A 14 -0.41 18.94 -43.39
CA GLY A 14 -1.25 19.31 -42.24
C GLY A 14 -2.38 18.30 -42.01
N LEU A 15 -3.08 17.87 -43.07
CA LEU A 15 -4.12 16.84 -42.99
C LEU A 15 -3.55 15.48 -42.56
N ALA A 16 -2.37 15.11 -43.05
CA ALA A 16 -1.67 13.89 -42.64
C ALA A 16 -1.28 13.95 -41.15
N LEU A 17 -0.77 15.08 -40.67
CA LEU A 17 -0.46 15.30 -39.26
C LEU A 17 -1.70 15.20 -38.36
N ILE A 18 -2.81 15.82 -38.77
CA ILE A 18 -4.09 15.75 -38.04
C ILE A 18 -4.64 14.32 -38.04
N GLY A 19 -4.54 13.61 -39.17
CA GLY A 19 -4.95 12.21 -39.27
C GLY A 19 -4.16 11.30 -38.34
N VAL A 20 -2.83 11.44 -38.32
CA VAL A 20 -1.96 10.70 -37.40
C VAL A 20 -2.23 11.09 -35.95
N ALA A 21 -2.35 12.39 -35.65
CA ALA A 21 -2.64 12.88 -34.30
C ALA A 21 -4.01 12.40 -33.78
N SER A 22 -5.02 12.32 -34.64
CA SER A 22 -6.36 11.83 -34.27
C SER A 22 -6.36 10.36 -33.84
N LYS A 23 -5.49 9.55 -34.45
CA LYS A 23 -5.25 8.14 -34.05
C LYS A 23 -4.21 8.03 -32.93
N ALA A 24 -3.37 9.05 -32.73
CA ALA A 24 -2.35 9.07 -31.68
C ALA A 24 -2.95 9.12 -30.27
N LEU A 25 -4.17 9.66 -30.10
CA LEU A 25 -4.94 9.52 -28.86
C LEU A 25 -5.19 8.02 -28.52
N SER A 26 -5.41 7.18 -29.53
CA SER A 26 -5.50 5.72 -29.35
C SER A 26 -4.14 5.05 -29.12
N LEU A 27 -3.03 5.68 -29.52
CA LEU A 27 -1.65 5.23 -29.23
C LEU A 27 -1.16 5.70 -27.86
N ILE A 28 -1.77 6.73 -27.28
CA ILE A 28 -1.44 7.24 -25.95
C ILE A 28 -1.77 6.22 -24.88
N ILE A 29 -2.87 5.50 -25.00
CA ILE A 29 -3.28 4.45 -24.05
C ILE A 29 -2.22 3.33 -23.96
N PRO A 30 -1.81 2.66 -25.06
CA PRO A 30 -0.79 1.61 -24.98
C PRO A 30 0.57 2.15 -24.54
N ILE A 31 0.99 3.34 -24.98
CA ILE A 31 2.24 3.97 -24.52
C ILE A 31 2.19 4.24 -23.01
N LEU A 32 1.07 4.76 -22.51
CA LEU A 32 0.87 5.02 -21.08
C LEU A 32 0.86 3.71 -20.29
N VAL A 33 0.19 2.66 -20.78
CA VAL A 33 0.16 1.34 -20.14
C VAL A 33 1.58 0.76 -20.04
N PHE A 34 2.34 0.73 -21.14
CA PHE A 34 3.75 0.30 -21.11
C PHE A 34 4.60 1.17 -20.19
N GLY A 35 4.40 2.49 -20.20
CA GLY A 35 5.10 3.43 -19.33
C GLY A 35 4.82 3.18 -17.84
N VAL A 36 3.56 2.95 -17.48
CA VAL A 36 3.14 2.65 -16.10
C VAL A 36 3.69 1.29 -15.66
N ILE A 37 3.61 0.26 -16.50
CA ILE A 37 4.20 -1.06 -16.22
C ILE A 37 5.72 -0.94 -16.03
N PHE A 38 6.41 -0.24 -16.93
CA PHE A 38 7.85 -0.03 -16.84
C PHE A 38 8.23 0.75 -15.58
N LEU A 39 7.47 1.80 -15.25
CA LEU A 39 7.68 2.61 -14.05
C LEU A 39 7.52 1.77 -12.78
N LEU A 40 6.45 0.98 -12.68
CA LEU A 40 6.18 0.08 -11.56
C LEU A 40 7.19 -1.08 -11.50
N TYR A 41 7.67 -1.57 -12.64
CA TYR A 41 8.73 -2.59 -12.68
C TYR A 41 10.07 -2.02 -12.20
N LYS A 42 10.44 -0.84 -12.70
CA LYS A 42 11.71 -0.17 -12.39
C LYS A 42 11.73 0.37 -10.96
N PHE A 43 10.60 0.89 -10.50
CA PHE A 43 10.39 1.45 -9.18
C PHE A 43 9.18 0.76 -8.53
N PRO A 44 9.34 -0.51 -8.09
CA PRO A 44 8.25 -1.22 -7.44
C PRO A 44 7.77 -0.40 -6.24
N PRO A 45 6.45 -0.15 -6.14
CA PRO A 45 5.92 0.68 -5.08
C PRO A 45 6.24 0.03 -3.75
N SER A 46 6.69 0.84 -2.79
CA SER A 46 7.10 0.38 -1.46
C SER A 46 5.97 -0.31 -0.69
N THR A 47 4.72 -0.19 -1.16
CA THR A 47 3.52 -0.86 -0.64
C THR A 47 3.49 -2.38 -0.91
N TRP A 48 4.30 -2.89 -1.85
CA TRP A 48 4.41 -4.33 -2.13
C TRP A 48 5.48 -5.03 -1.30
N LYS A 49 6.30 -4.25 -0.57
CA LYS A 49 7.01 -4.82 0.56
C LYS A 49 5.91 -5.22 1.53
N LYS A 50 5.59 -6.52 1.59
CA LYS A 50 4.78 -7.10 2.66
C LYS A 50 5.23 -6.39 3.92
N SER A 51 4.33 -5.62 4.53
CA SER A 51 4.59 -5.06 5.84
C SER A 51 4.82 -6.28 6.72
N GLY A 52 6.10 -6.63 6.88
CA GLY A 52 6.56 -7.42 7.99
C GLY A 52 5.93 -6.73 9.17
N PHE A 53 5.02 -7.45 9.79
CA PHE A 53 4.32 -7.13 11.01
C PHE A 53 5.22 -6.33 11.96
N SER A 54 5.16 -4.99 11.92
CA SER A 54 5.84 -4.10 12.87
C SER A 54 5.32 -2.67 12.66
N GLY A 55 4.45 -2.23 13.55
CA GLY A 55 3.63 -1.02 13.35
C GLY A 55 4.22 0.28 13.87
N ARG A 56 3.49 1.37 13.63
CA ARG A 56 3.26 2.50 14.54
C ARG A 56 2.30 3.50 13.87
N GLY A 57 1.18 3.79 14.52
CA GLY A 57 0.59 5.14 14.53
C GLY A 57 -0.60 5.42 13.61
N SER A 58 -1.82 5.29 14.14
CA SER A 58 -2.70 6.46 14.27
C SER A 58 -3.55 6.31 15.52
N SER A 59 -3.24 7.16 16.49
CA SER A 59 -4.06 7.45 17.66
C SER A 59 -5.48 7.82 17.25
N SER A 60 -6.46 7.01 17.63
CA SER A 60 -7.71 7.47 18.24
C SER A 60 -8.62 6.26 18.50
N HIS A 61 -9.05 6.13 19.75
CA HIS A 61 -10.31 5.51 20.14
C HIS A 61 -10.54 4.02 19.80
N SER A 62 -10.25 3.12 20.75
CA SER A 62 -11.31 2.33 21.39
C SER A 62 -10.73 1.35 22.40
N ARG A 63 -11.40 1.28 23.54
CA ARG A 63 -11.18 0.28 24.59
C ARG A 63 -11.50 -1.09 24.02
N THR A 64 -10.51 -1.93 23.77
CA THR A 64 -10.75 -3.37 23.68
C THR A 64 -9.68 -4.13 24.44
N GLN A 65 -10.11 -4.72 25.54
CA GLN A 65 -9.36 -5.74 26.26
C GLN A 65 -8.97 -6.85 25.28
N GLY A 66 -7.67 -7.05 25.08
CA GLY A 66 -7.14 -8.02 24.12
C GLY A 66 -5.95 -8.78 24.71
N LYS A 67 -6.29 -9.76 25.56
CA LYS A 67 -5.54 -11.00 25.85
C LYS A 67 -4.00 -10.91 25.83
N ARG A 68 -3.41 -10.52 26.96
CA ARG A 68 -2.02 -10.87 27.29
C ARG A 68 -1.96 -12.37 27.61
N THR A 69 -1.85 -13.24 26.62
CA THR A 69 -1.28 -14.58 26.85
C THR A 69 0.22 -14.41 27.06
N ARG A 70 0.59 -13.99 28.28
CA ARG A 70 1.96 -14.20 28.75
C ARG A 70 2.10 -15.70 28.99
N ASN A 71 3.15 -16.29 28.43
CA ASN A 71 3.56 -17.66 28.73
C ASN A 71 3.81 -17.75 30.25
N ALA A 72 2.80 -18.20 30.99
CA ALA A 72 2.81 -18.21 32.44
C ALA A 72 3.19 -19.62 32.89
N THR A 73 4.44 -19.79 33.28
CA THR A 73 4.87 -20.98 34.03
C THR A 73 4.13 -21.02 35.35
N PHE A 74 3.81 -22.23 35.82
CA PHE A 74 3.24 -22.46 37.15
C PHE A 74 4.14 -21.77 38.19
N ARG A 75 3.55 -20.87 38.98
CA ARG A 75 4.22 -20.25 40.13
C ARG A 75 3.45 -20.65 41.37
N VAL A 76 4.16 -21.14 42.37
CA VAL A 76 3.60 -21.42 43.69
C VAL A 76 3.16 -20.10 44.29
N ILE A 77 1.85 -19.93 44.46
CA ILE A 77 1.31 -18.81 45.22
C ILE A 77 1.52 -19.18 46.68
N ASN A 78 2.38 -18.43 47.38
CA ASN A 78 2.50 -18.55 48.83
C ASN A 78 1.15 -18.10 49.43
N GLY A 79 0.41 -19.06 49.98
CA GLY A 79 -0.83 -18.75 50.67
C GLY A 79 -0.56 -17.79 51.82
N ASN A 80 -1.26 -16.66 51.85
CA ASN A 80 -1.33 -15.83 53.04
C ASN A 80 -2.20 -16.57 54.06
N LYS A 81 -1.61 -17.53 54.79
CA LYS A 81 -2.18 -17.94 56.07
C LYS A 81 -1.99 -16.74 56.97
N GLY A 82 -3.04 -15.92 57.07
CA GLY A 82 -3.12 -14.92 58.12
C GLY A 82 -2.73 -15.60 59.43
N SER A 83 -1.85 -14.97 60.18
CA SER A 83 -1.41 -15.38 61.51
C SER A 83 -2.58 -15.26 62.50
N SER A 84 -3.62 -16.02 62.25
CA SER A 84 -4.85 -16.09 63.00
C SER A 84 -5.04 -17.56 63.28
N ASP A 85 -4.75 -17.95 64.53
CA ASP A 85 -5.00 -19.29 65.09
C ASP A 85 -6.51 -19.58 65.20
N GLU A 86 -7.26 -19.33 64.13
CA GLU A 86 -8.70 -19.56 64.05
C GLU A 86 -8.92 -20.88 63.30
N PRO A 87 -9.34 -21.96 64.00
CA PRO A 87 -9.57 -23.24 63.35
C PRO A 87 -10.76 -23.18 62.37
N PRO A 88 -10.74 -24.01 61.30
CA PRO A 88 -11.78 -23.99 60.28
C PRO A 88 -13.15 -24.34 60.89
N LYS A 89 -14.17 -23.53 60.54
CA LYS A 89 -15.55 -23.76 60.98
C LYS A 89 -16.15 -24.92 60.20
N TYR A 90 -16.39 -26.03 60.89
CA TYR A 90 -17.14 -27.16 60.34
C TYR A 90 -18.63 -26.82 60.33
N HIS A 91 -19.27 -27.04 59.19
CA HIS A 91 -20.71 -27.15 59.03
C HIS A 91 -21.01 -28.52 58.45
#